data_AF-A0A2S4LFU2-F1
#
_entry.id   AF-A0A2S4LFU2-F1
#
_cell.length_a   1.000
_cell.length_b   1.000
_cell.length_c   1.000
_cell.angle_alpha   90.00
_cell.angle_beta   90.00
_cell.angle_gamma   90.00
#
_symmetry.space_group_name_H-M   'P 1'
#
loop_
_entity.id
_entity.type
_entity.pdbx_description
1 polymer ?
#
loop_
_entity_poly.entity_id
_entity_poly.type
_entity_poly.pdbx_seq_one_letter_code
_entity_poly.pdbx_strand_id
1 'polypeptide(L)'
;MLHLHRPVHSISTLMCLGVLLAISVTPIQANPSFEGHYQGRGEGRLTLKVSSLGQAGPAATYSVEAFTGITNACSGTVSSAARRIDTDTLRLSLKGDEATCELTLRFAADRKRVRMEEQGCGDFHGPACSFDGALTRR
;
A
#
# COMPACT_ATOMS: atom_id res chain seq x y z
N MET A 1 -61.72 45.72 -44.94
CA MET A 1 -60.35 46.05 -44.49
C MET A 1 -60.04 45.24 -43.24
N LEU A 2 -58.97 44.43 -43.30
CA LEU A 2 -58.20 43.75 -42.24
C LEU A 2 -58.96 43.10 -41.06
N HIS A 3 -59.02 41.75 -41.00
CA HIS A 3 -58.04 40.84 -40.37
C HIS A 3 -57.86 41.04 -38.85
N LEU A 4 -58.27 40.06 -38.03
CA LEU A 4 -57.34 39.19 -37.28
C LEU A 4 -58.06 38.06 -36.51
N HIS A 5 -57.58 36.84 -36.73
CA HIS A 5 -57.82 35.65 -35.90
C HIS A 5 -57.12 35.78 -34.53
N ARG A 6 -57.64 35.09 -33.49
CA ARG A 6 -56.84 34.07 -32.76
C ARG A 6 -57.65 33.19 -31.77
N PRO A 7 -57.32 31.89 -31.64
CA PRO A 7 -57.92 30.90 -30.72
C PRO A 7 -57.00 30.55 -29.52
N VAL A 8 -57.53 30.02 -28.42
CA VAL A 8 -56.76 29.30 -27.37
C VAL A 8 -57.72 28.30 -26.66
N HIS A 9 -57.77 27.02 -27.04
CA HIS A 9 -56.96 25.84 -26.64
C HIS A 9 -57.09 25.41 -25.16
N SER A 10 -57.74 24.25 -25.00
CA SER A 10 -57.81 23.39 -23.81
C SER A 10 -56.42 22.97 -23.31
N ILE A 11 -56.24 22.93 -22.00
CA ILE A 11 -55.06 22.37 -21.35
C ILE A 11 -55.50 21.11 -20.59
N SER A 12 -55.24 19.95 -21.17
CA SER A 12 -55.27 18.65 -20.47
C SER A 12 -53.89 18.41 -19.84
N THR A 13 -53.82 18.38 -18.51
CA THR A 13 -52.63 17.99 -17.76
C THR A 13 -52.48 16.48 -17.75
N LEU A 14 -51.46 15.98 -18.46
CA LEU A 14 -50.99 14.60 -18.41
C LEU A 14 -49.96 14.48 -17.26
N MET A 15 -50.28 13.72 -16.22
CA MET A 15 -49.34 13.40 -15.13
C MET A 15 -48.42 12.25 -15.57
N CYS A 16 -47.14 12.54 -15.78
CA CYS A 16 -46.09 11.52 -15.95
C CYS A 16 -45.66 10.99 -14.57
N LEU A 17 -45.92 9.71 -14.32
CA LEU A 17 -45.41 8.97 -13.16
C LEU A 17 -43.96 8.56 -13.45
N GLY A 18 -42.99 9.28 -12.88
CA GLY A 18 -41.56 8.94 -12.98
C GLY A 18 -41.16 7.94 -11.89
N VAL A 19 -40.82 6.71 -12.30
CA VAL A 19 -40.22 5.70 -11.41
C VAL A 19 -38.73 5.99 -11.25
N LEU A 20 -38.30 6.32 -10.02
CA LEU A 20 -36.90 6.52 -9.64
C LEU A 20 -36.23 5.17 -9.36
N LEU A 21 -35.35 4.70 -10.25
CA LEU A 21 -34.42 3.60 -9.95
C LEU A 21 -33.30 4.10 -9.03
N ALA A 22 -33.28 3.63 -7.79
CA ALA A 22 -32.15 3.86 -6.88
C ALA A 22 -31.03 2.85 -7.18
N ILE A 23 -29.95 3.31 -7.81
CA ILE A 23 -28.73 2.53 -8.03
C ILE A 23 -27.90 2.60 -6.75
N SER A 24 -27.89 1.52 -5.97
CA SER A 24 -26.98 1.37 -4.82
C SER A 24 -25.55 1.11 -5.32
N VAL A 25 -24.75 2.17 -5.41
CA VAL A 25 -23.32 2.07 -5.68
C VAL A 25 -22.62 1.67 -4.38
N THR A 26 -22.22 0.41 -4.24
CA THR A 26 -21.30 0.01 -3.18
C THR A 26 -19.91 0.57 -3.49
N PRO A 27 -19.28 1.32 -2.58
CA PRO A 27 -17.92 1.79 -2.81
C PRO A 27 -17.00 0.57 -2.93
N ILE A 28 -16.36 0.41 -4.08
CA ILE A 28 -15.23 -0.52 -4.24
C ILE A 28 -14.10 0.07 -3.40
N GLN A 29 -14.00 -0.38 -2.15
CA GLN A 29 -12.89 -0.03 -1.29
C GLN A 29 -11.68 -0.84 -1.78
N ALA A 30 -10.81 -0.20 -2.56
CA ALA A 30 -9.56 -0.81 -2.96
C ALA A 30 -8.80 -1.23 -1.69
N ASN A 31 -8.46 -2.52 -1.59
CA ASN A 31 -7.65 -2.99 -0.46
C ASN A 31 -6.36 -2.17 -0.42
N PRO A 32 -5.98 -1.64 0.74
CA PRO A 32 -4.77 -0.85 0.84
C PRO A 32 -3.58 -1.72 0.43
N SER A 33 -2.70 -1.14 -0.39
CA SER A 33 -1.61 -1.86 -1.04
C SER A 33 -0.33 -1.83 -0.18
N PHE A 34 0.57 -2.80 -0.37
CA PHE A 34 1.84 -2.84 0.37
C PHE A 34 2.81 -1.76 -0.07
N GLU A 35 2.73 -1.38 -1.35
CA GLU A 35 3.55 -0.38 -2.00
C GLU A 35 3.51 0.94 -1.24
N GLY A 36 4.57 1.71 -1.34
CA GLY A 36 4.66 3.03 -0.73
C GLY A 36 5.96 3.24 0.02
N HIS A 37 6.02 4.40 0.68
CA HIS A 37 7.15 4.82 1.49
C HIS A 37 6.75 4.84 2.96
N TYR A 38 7.59 4.26 3.80
CA TYR A 38 7.38 4.17 5.23
C TYR A 38 8.62 4.71 5.94
N GLN A 39 8.39 5.40 7.04
CA GLN A 39 9.45 5.95 7.86
C GLN A 39 9.13 5.77 9.33
N GLY A 40 10.17 5.58 10.14
CA GLY A 40 9.98 5.35 11.55
C GLY A 40 11.30 5.19 12.28
N ARG A 41 11.24 4.45 13.38
CA ARG A 41 12.38 4.27 14.28
C ARG A 41 12.43 2.85 14.86
N GLY A 42 13.64 2.49 15.22
CA GLY A 42 14.03 1.37 16.06
C GLY A 42 15.08 1.86 17.03
N GLU A 43 16.24 1.21 17.05
CA GLU A 43 17.47 1.81 17.62
C GLU A 43 17.90 3.07 16.87
N GLY A 44 17.64 3.14 15.56
CA GLY A 44 17.98 4.27 14.69
C GLY A 44 16.81 4.80 13.87
N ARG A 45 17.13 5.66 12.90
CA ARG A 45 16.18 6.08 11.86
C ARG A 45 15.97 4.94 10.89
N LEU A 46 14.71 4.60 10.62
CA LEU A 46 14.34 3.59 9.62
C LEU A 46 13.58 4.23 8.45
N THR A 47 13.88 3.77 7.24
CA THR A 47 13.08 4.04 6.05
C THR A 47 12.88 2.77 5.25
N LEU A 48 11.71 2.64 4.64
CA LEU A 48 11.32 1.50 3.82
C LEU A 48 10.59 2.00 2.58
N LYS A 49 10.95 1.47 1.42
CA LYS A 49 10.22 1.64 0.16
C LYS A 49 9.81 0.27 -0.35
N VAL A 50 8.55 0.16 -0.75
CA VAL A 50 7.98 -1.07 -1.32
C VAL A 50 7.40 -0.74 -2.69
N SER A 51 7.76 -1.51 -3.71
CA SER A 51 7.23 -1.40 -5.07
C SER A 51 6.82 -2.78 -5.59
N SER A 52 5.78 -2.89 -6.41
CA SER A 52 5.47 -4.17 -7.07
C SER A 52 6.53 -4.54 -8.11
N LEU A 53 6.87 -5.83 -8.23
CA LEU A 53 7.75 -6.40 -9.26
C LEU A 53 7.00 -7.24 -10.31
N GLY A 54 5.67 -7.12 -10.42
CA GLY A 54 4.92 -7.88 -11.42
C GLY A 54 3.40 -7.82 -11.25
N GLN A 55 2.74 -8.89 -11.70
CA GLN A 55 1.28 -9.00 -11.66
C GLN A 55 0.75 -9.19 -10.24
N ALA A 56 -0.35 -8.49 -9.95
CA ALA A 56 -1.07 -8.61 -8.70
C ALA A 56 -1.61 -10.04 -8.52
N GLY A 57 -1.61 -10.52 -7.28
CA GLY A 57 -2.11 -11.85 -6.96
C GLY A 57 -1.43 -12.44 -5.72
N PRO A 58 -1.79 -13.68 -5.34
CA PRO A 58 -1.24 -14.35 -4.18
C PRO A 58 0.26 -14.64 -4.30
N ALA A 59 0.80 -14.74 -5.52
CA ALA A 59 2.22 -14.94 -5.79
C ALA A 59 2.98 -13.63 -6.09
N ALA A 60 2.41 -12.46 -5.75
CA ALA A 60 3.03 -11.17 -6.02
C ALA A 60 4.39 -11.04 -5.32
N THR A 61 5.39 -10.57 -6.06
CA THR A 61 6.71 -10.21 -5.57
C THR A 61 6.84 -8.69 -5.50
N TYR A 62 7.64 -8.22 -4.56
CA TYR A 62 7.84 -6.80 -4.27
C TYR A 62 9.32 -6.47 -4.29
N SER A 63 9.68 -5.32 -4.84
CA SER A 63 10.99 -4.72 -4.61
C SER A 63 10.94 -3.98 -3.28
N VAL A 64 11.86 -4.30 -2.38
CA VAL A 64 12.01 -3.67 -1.08
C VAL A 64 13.36 -3.00 -0.98
N GLU A 65 13.36 -1.74 -0.58
CA GLU A 65 14.56 -0.99 -0.20
C GLU A 65 14.37 -0.49 1.24
N ALA A 66 15.17 -1.01 2.17
CA ALA A 66 15.16 -0.64 3.58
C ALA A 66 16.50 0.00 3.95
N PHE A 67 16.45 1.00 4.84
CA PHE A 67 17.63 1.65 5.39
C PHE A 67 17.48 1.82 6.90
N THR A 68 18.59 1.63 7.61
CA THR A 68 18.75 1.99 9.01
C THR A 68 19.95 2.92 9.20
N GLY A 69 19.83 3.87 10.13
CA GLY A 69 20.91 4.78 10.51
C GLY A 69 20.85 5.11 11.99
N ILE A 70 21.84 4.61 12.73
CA ILE A 70 22.11 4.90 14.14
C ILE A 70 23.28 5.89 14.19
N THR A 71 22.99 7.12 14.63
CA THR A 71 23.96 8.22 14.64
C THR A 71 25.25 7.83 15.38
N ASN A 72 26.39 8.05 14.74
CA ASN A 72 27.74 7.73 15.26
C ASN A 72 27.98 6.25 15.59
N ALA A 73 27.15 5.31 15.10
CA ALA A 73 27.30 3.89 15.41
C ALA A 73 27.23 3.00 14.17
N CYS A 74 26.13 3.02 13.41
CA CYS A 74 25.90 2.08 12.31
C CYS A 74 24.99 2.68 11.25
N SER A 75 25.19 2.32 9.99
CA SER A 75 24.22 2.57 8.92
C SER A 75 24.24 1.44 7.91
N GLY A 76 23.07 1.04 7.44
CA GLY A 76 22.92 -0.10 6.53
C GLY A 76 21.78 0.10 5.56
N THR A 77 21.92 -0.53 4.39
CA THR A 77 20.87 -0.58 3.37
C THR A 77 20.65 -2.03 2.97
N VAL A 78 19.39 -2.40 2.78
CA VAL A 78 18.97 -3.66 2.17
C VAL A 78 18.13 -3.37 0.94
N SER A 79 18.47 -3.97 -0.19
CA SER A 79 17.66 -3.91 -1.41
C SER A 79 17.50 -5.31 -1.98
N SER A 80 16.29 -5.84 -1.98
CA SER A 80 16.01 -7.21 -2.45
C SER A 80 14.54 -7.40 -2.81
N ALA A 81 14.24 -8.50 -3.51
CA ALA A 81 12.88 -8.94 -3.73
C ALA A 81 12.31 -9.56 -2.45
N ALA A 82 11.12 -9.14 -2.07
CA ALA A 82 10.31 -9.74 -1.02
C ALA A 82 9.16 -10.55 -1.63
N ARG A 83 8.84 -11.68 -0.99
CA ARG A 83 7.67 -12.49 -1.30
C ARG A 83 6.58 -12.22 -0.28
N ARG A 84 5.33 -12.20 -0.73
CA ARG A 84 4.18 -12.26 0.17
C ARG A 84 4.09 -13.65 0.79
N ILE A 85 4.06 -13.74 2.12
CA ILE A 85 3.90 -15.03 2.81
C ILE A 85 2.51 -15.20 3.43
N ASP A 86 1.80 -14.10 3.68
CA ASP A 86 0.39 -14.08 4.08
C ASP A 86 -0.28 -12.75 3.66
N THR A 87 -1.51 -12.51 4.11
CA THR A 87 -2.30 -11.32 3.77
C THR A 87 -1.58 -10.01 4.08
N ASP A 88 -0.78 -9.97 5.15
CA ASP A 88 -0.24 -8.77 5.77
C ASP A 88 1.29 -8.77 5.86
N THR A 89 1.96 -9.84 5.44
CA THR A 89 3.40 -10.02 5.65
C THR A 89 4.16 -10.20 4.34
N LEU A 90 5.22 -9.40 4.19
CA LEU A 90 6.26 -9.62 3.20
C LEU A 90 7.52 -10.15 3.89
N ARG A 91 8.24 -11.06 3.23
CA ARG A 91 9.53 -11.54 3.68
C ARG A 91 10.55 -11.45 2.56
N LEU A 92 11.71 -10.91 2.88
CA LEU A 92 12.90 -10.96 2.05
C LEU A 92 13.99 -11.76 2.76
N SER A 93 14.76 -12.52 1.99
CA SER A 93 15.87 -13.33 2.48
C SER A 93 17.11 -13.00 1.65
N LEU A 94 18.18 -12.57 2.31
CA LEU A 94 19.50 -12.36 1.76
C LEU A 94 20.33 -13.61 2.05
N LYS A 95 20.89 -14.24 1.01
CA LYS A 95 21.73 -15.42 1.16
C LYS A 95 23.19 -15.00 1.18
N GLY A 96 23.91 -15.44 2.21
CA GLY A 96 25.37 -15.44 2.25
C GLY A 96 25.90 -16.84 1.97
N ASP A 97 27.21 -17.03 2.13
CA ASP A 97 27.87 -18.31 1.86
C ASP A 97 27.41 -19.41 2.83
N GLU A 98 27.27 -19.09 4.12
CA GLU A 98 26.89 -20.03 5.18
C GLU A 98 25.68 -19.57 6.02
N ALA A 99 25.20 -18.35 5.80
CA ALA A 99 24.15 -17.71 6.60
C ALA A 99 23.00 -17.18 5.73
N THR A 100 21.85 -16.95 6.35
CA THR A 100 20.72 -16.24 5.73
C THR A 100 20.24 -15.14 6.66
N CYS A 101 20.17 -13.93 6.14
CA CYS A 101 19.55 -12.79 6.82
C CYS A 101 18.12 -12.64 6.29
N GLU A 102 17.14 -12.66 7.19
CA GLU A 102 15.74 -12.44 6.85
C GLU A 102 15.27 -11.10 7.42
N LEU A 103 14.58 -10.30 6.59
CA LEU A 103 13.74 -9.20 7.08
C LEU A 103 12.27 -9.56 6.86
N THR A 104 11.48 -9.51 7.93
CA THR A 104 10.03 -9.71 7.91
C THR A 104 9.33 -8.38 8.11
N LEU A 105 8.44 -8.03 7.17
CA LEU A 105 7.66 -6.79 7.17
C LEU A 105 6.18 -7.13 7.44
N ARG A 106 5.70 -6.83 8.64
CA ARG A 106 4.32 -7.09 9.07
C ARG A 106 3.51 -5.79 9.01
N PHE A 107 2.58 -5.70 8.08
CA PHE A 107 1.77 -4.52 7.87
C PHE A 107 0.49 -4.57 8.72
N ALA A 108 0.06 -3.43 9.24
CA ALA A 108 -1.28 -3.32 9.79
C ALA A 108 -2.33 -3.52 8.68
N ALA A 109 -3.55 -3.92 9.05
CA ALA A 109 -4.65 -4.16 8.11
C ALA A 109 -4.97 -2.94 7.20
N ASP A 110 -4.72 -1.73 7.67
CA ASP A 110 -4.90 -0.48 6.92
C ASP A 110 -3.69 -0.09 6.04
N ARG A 111 -2.61 -0.87 6.08
CA ARG A 111 -1.28 -0.62 5.49
C ARG A 111 -0.66 0.73 5.83
N LYS A 112 -1.11 1.41 6.88
CA LYS A 112 -0.51 2.68 7.31
C LYS A 112 0.68 2.48 8.22
N ARG A 113 0.83 1.29 8.81
CA ARG A 113 1.90 0.94 9.73
C ARG A 113 2.55 -0.38 9.33
N VAL A 114 3.84 -0.50 9.61
CA VAL A 114 4.61 -1.73 9.40
C VAL A 114 5.59 -1.94 10.55
N ARG A 115 5.70 -3.17 11.04
CA ARG A 115 6.77 -3.63 11.93
C ARG A 115 7.79 -4.37 11.06
N MET A 116 9.06 -3.98 11.15
CA MET A 116 10.18 -4.61 10.47
C MET A 116 11.01 -5.39 11.48
N GLU A 117 11.15 -6.70 11.30
CA GLU A 117 11.91 -7.59 12.18
C GLU A 117 13.07 -8.22 11.41
N GLU A 118 14.24 -8.30 12.02
CA GLU A 118 15.42 -8.93 11.43
C GLU A 118 15.77 -10.26 12.10
N GLN A 119 16.34 -11.19 11.35
CA GLN A 119 16.82 -12.46 11.88
C GLN A 119 18.06 -12.92 11.11
N GLY A 120 19.13 -13.29 11.82
CA GLY A 120 20.33 -13.88 11.22
C GLY A 120 21.19 -12.90 10.42
N CYS A 121 21.12 -11.60 10.71
CA CYS A 121 21.76 -10.57 9.90
C CYS A 121 23.16 -10.13 10.35
N GLY A 122 23.67 -10.65 11.48
CA GLY A 122 24.94 -10.23 12.09
C GLY A 122 26.17 -10.38 11.18
N ASP A 123 26.15 -11.35 10.26
CA ASP A 123 27.28 -11.63 9.35
C ASP A 123 27.18 -10.88 8.01
N PHE A 124 26.16 -10.03 7.83
CA PHE A 124 25.90 -9.35 6.56
C PHE A 124 26.30 -7.87 6.60
N HIS A 125 27.20 -7.46 5.71
CA HIS A 125 27.55 -6.04 5.56
C HIS A 125 26.35 -5.20 5.12
N GLY A 126 25.90 -4.29 5.99
CA GLY A 126 24.69 -3.48 5.80
C GLY A 126 23.55 -3.98 6.69
N PRO A 127 22.96 -5.16 6.44
CA PRO A 127 21.92 -5.75 7.27
C PRO A 127 22.32 -6.01 8.73
N ALA A 128 23.61 -6.07 9.06
CA ALA A 128 24.09 -6.24 10.43
C ALA A 128 23.79 -5.04 11.35
N CYS A 129 23.43 -3.88 10.80
CA CYS A 129 22.89 -2.79 11.62
C CYS A 129 21.43 -3.08 12.00
N SER A 130 20.96 -2.63 13.17
CA SER A 130 19.57 -2.90 13.61
C SER A 130 18.49 -2.35 12.64
N PHE A 131 17.76 -3.24 11.97
CA PHE A 131 16.55 -2.95 11.17
C PHE A 131 15.25 -3.09 11.96
N ASP A 132 15.34 -3.57 13.20
CA ASP A 132 14.20 -3.76 14.06
C ASP A 132 13.51 -2.45 14.42
N GLY A 133 12.30 -2.22 13.91
CA GLY A 133 11.47 -1.13 14.41
C GLY A 133 10.07 -1.04 13.82
N ALA A 134 9.41 0.09 14.11
CA ALA A 134 8.06 0.40 13.65
C ALA A 134 8.09 1.62 12.73
N LEU A 135 7.37 1.54 11.61
CA LEU A 135 7.30 2.57 10.59
C LEU A 135 5.85 2.92 10.26
N THR A 136 5.65 4.16 9.83
CA THR A 136 4.37 4.69 9.36
C THR A 136 4.50 5.15 7.92
N ARG A 137 3.46 4.94 7.13
CA ARG A 137 3.37 5.35 5.74
C ARG A 137 3.44 6.89 5.63
N ARG A 138 4.20 7.38 4.65
CA ARG A 138 4.34 8.79 4.29
C ARG A 138 3.33 9.20 3.23
#